data_AF-A0A972JX43-F1
#
_entry.id   AF-A0A972JX43-F1
#
_cell.length_a   1.000
_cell.length_b   1.000
_cell.length_c   1.000
_cell.angle_alpha   90.00
_cell.angle_beta   90.00
_cell.angle_gamma   90.00
#
_symmetry.space_group_name_H-M   'P 1'
#
loop_
_entity.id
_entity.type
_entity.pdbx_description
1 polymer ?
#
loop_
_entity_poly.entity_id
_entity_poly.type
_entity_poly.pdbx_seq_one_letter_code
_entity_poly.pdbx_strand_id
1 'polypeptide(L)'
;MHRRSDKLLSIVLISPSIIAVAIFVYGFILWSVRVSLSDWQGLIPNYEWVGFQNYINLLSDARFHIGIRNTIIFTTLFVGGA
;
A
#
# COMPACT_ATOMS: atom_id res chain seq x y z
N MET A 1 16.14 1.77 -40.37
CA MET A 1 16.67 1.30 -39.07
C MET A 1 16.39 2.26 -37.88
N HIS A 2 15.49 3.26 -38.00
CA HIS A 2 15.25 4.29 -36.96
C HIS A 2 14.38 3.85 -35.76
N ARG A 3 13.61 2.76 -35.91
CA ARG A 3 12.58 2.33 -34.95
C ARG A 3 13.07 1.90 -33.55
N ARG A 4 14.37 1.62 -33.38
CA ARG A 4 14.98 1.23 -32.08
C ARG A 4 15.44 2.44 -31.26
N SER A 5 15.96 3.48 -31.92
CA SER A 5 16.47 4.68 -31.26
C SER A 5 15.34 5.49 -30.62
N ASP A 6 14.19 5.60 -31.30
CA ASP A 6 13.03 6.31 -30.78
C ASP A 6 12.44 5.62 -29.54
N LYS A 7 12.42 4.28 -29.52
CA LYS A 7 11.97 3.51 -28.35
C LYS A 7 12.89 3.68 -27.14
N LEU A 8 14.19 3.69 -27.35
CA LEU A 8 15.17 3.95 -26.29
C LEU A 8 15.02 5.36 -25.74
N LEU A 9 14.85 6.37 -26.60
CA LEU A 9 14.60 7.75 -26.18
C LEU A 9 13.29 7.88 -25.39
N SER A 10 12.19 7.25 -25.83
CA SER A 10 10.93 7.26 -25.07
C SER A 10 11.07 6.61 -23.69
N ILE A 11 11.79 5.49 -23.57
CA ILE A 11 12.03 4.84 -22.28
C ILE A 11 12.87 5.73 -21.37
N VAL A 12 13.95 6.32 -21.89
CA VAL A 12 14.83 7.20 -21.11
C VAL A 12 14.05 8.44 -20.63
N LEU A 13 13.15 9.00 -21.43
CA LEU A 13 12.34 10.16 -21.05
C LEU A 13 11.34 9.86 -19.92
N ILE A 14 10.74 8.67 -19.91
CA ILE A 14 9.75 8.29 -18.89
C ILE A 14 10.43 7.68 -17.64
N SER A 15 11.67 7.16 -17.81
CA SER A 15 12.42 6.51 -16.74
C SER A 15 12.56 7.33 -15.44
N PRO A 16 12.76 8.67 -15.45
CA PRO A 16 12.90 9.43 -14.21
C PRO A 16 11.60 9.43 -13.40
N SER A 17 10.45 9.54 -14.06
CA SER A 17 9.15 9.47 -13.42
C SER A 17 8.88 8.07 -12.85
N ILE A 18 9.25 7.01 -13.58
CA ILE A 18 9.13 5.63 -13.09
C ILE A 18 10.01 5.40 -11.87
N ILE A 19 11.26 5.87 -11.91
CA ILE A 19 12.19 5.76 -10.78
C ILE A 19 11.65 6.53 -9.58
N ALA A 20 11.11 7.74 -9.78
CA ALA A 20 10.49 8.50 -8.71
C ALA A 20 9.32 7.74 -8.07
N VAL A 21 8.42 7.18 -8.88
CA VAL A 21 7.31 6.35 -8.38
C VAL A 21 7.84 5.10 -7.66
N ALA A 22 8.86 4.43 -8.20
CA ALA A 22 9.48 3.26 -7.57
C ALA A 22 10.01 3.57 -6.16
N ILE A 23 10.71 4.69 -6.00
CA ILE A 23 11.32 5.08 -4.72
C ILE A 23 10.25 5.59 -3.75
N PHE A 24 9.46 6.57 -4.16
CA PHE A 24 8.57 7.28 -3.24
C PHE A 24 7.25 6.57 -2.99
N VAL A 25 6.71 5.84 -3.97
CA VAL A 25 5.47 5.09 -3.77
C VAL A 25 5.80 3.71 -3.23
N TYR A 26 6.54 2.91 -3.99
CA TYR A 26 6.78 1.52 -3.62
C TYR A 26 7.76 1.38 -2.46
N GLY A 27 8.75 2.27 -2.33
CA GLY A 27 9.62 2.30 -1.15
C GLY A 27 8.86 2.59 0.15
N PHE A 28 7.91 3.53 0.14
CA PHE A 28 7.07 3.80 1.30
C PHE A 28 6.02 2.71 1.56
N ILE A 29 5.51 2.06 0.52
CA ILE A 29 4.67 0.86 0.68
C ILE A 29 5.47 -0.26 1.38
N LEU A 30 6.69 -0.55 0.91
CA LEU A 30 7.57 -1.54 1.54
C LEU A 30 7.88 -1.20 2.99
N TRP A 31 8.16 0.07 3.28
CA TRP A 31 8.34 0.54 4.65
C TRP A 31 7.09 0.31 5.51
N SER A 32 5.92 0.63 4.97
CA SER A 32 4.64 0.44 5.67
C SER A 32 4.36 -1.04 5.95
N VAL A 33 4.67 -1.94 5.01
CA VAL A 33 4.59 -3.39 5.20
C VAL A 33 5.58 -3.86 6.26
N ARG A 34 6.80 -3.32 6.29
CA ARG A 34 7.78 -3.66 7.32
C ARG A 34 7.29 -3.25 8.71
N VAL A 35 6.69 -2.06 8.82
CA VAL A 35 6.09 -1.56 10.08
C VAL A 35 4.86 -2.37 10.48
N SER A 36 4.02 -2.81 9.53
CA SER A 36 2.83 -3.61 9.86
C SER A 36 3.17 -5.01 10.40
N LEU A 37 4.38 -5.51 10.11
CA LEU A 37 4.91 -6.78 10.63
C LEU A 37 5.71 -6.62 11.94
N SER A 38 5.86 -5.39 12.45
CA SER A 38 6.51 -5.12 13.74
C SER A 38 5.50 -4.78 14.83
N ASP A 39 5.89 -4.92 16.10
CA ASP A 39 5.04 -4.59 17.27
C ASP A 39 4.91 -3.07 17.50
N TRP A 40 4.82 -2.29 16.43
CA TRP A 40 4.71 -0.85 16.54
C TRP A 40 3.28 -0.47 16.92
N GLN A 41 3.09 -0.10 18.18
CA GLN A 41 1.82 0.39 18.70
C GLN A 41 1.94 1.85 19.18
N GLY A 42 1.08 2.72 18.65
CA GLY A 42 1.00 4.13 19.07
C GLY A 42 2.19 4.99 18.62
N LEU A 43 2.55 5.99 19.45
CA LEU A 43 3.55 7.01 19.11
C LEU A 43 5.00 6.56 19.38
N ILE A 44 5.19 5.52 20.20
CA ILE A 44 6.51 5.02 20.56
C ILE A 44 6.91 3.96 19.53
N PRO A 45 8.03 4.15 18.80
CA PRO A 45 8.46 3.18 17.81
C PRO A 45 8.92 1.89 18.48
N ASN A 46 8.32 0.77 18.07
CA ASN A 46 8.79 -0.57 18.38
C ASN A 46 8.96 -1.36 17.08
N TYR A 47 10.20 -1.82 16.85
CA TYR A 47 10.60 -2.54 15.64
C TYR A 47 10.76 -4.04 15.85
N GLU A 48 10.28 -4.57 16.98
CA GLU A 48 10.26 -6.01 17.24
C GLU A 48 9.43 -6.73 16.19
N TRP A 49 9.98 -7.78 15.58
CA TRP A 49 9.32 -8.51 14.51
C TRP A 49 8.29 -9.49 15.09
N VAL A 50 7.01 -9.22 14.84
CA VAL A 50 5.88 -10.07 15.29
C VAL A 50 5.19 -10.79 14.12
N GLY A 51 5.68 -10.59 12.90
CA GLY A 51 5.12 -11.22 11.70
C GLY A 51 3.65 -10.86 11.52
N PHE A 52 2.78 -11.86 11.38
CA PHE A 52 1.36 -11.64 11.09
C PHE A 52 0.48 -11.45 12.33
N GLN A 53 1.05 -11.37 13.54
CA GLN A 53 0.27 -11.27 14.77
C GLN A 53 -0.66 -10.05 14.77
N ASN A 54 -0.20 -8.91 14.26
CA ASN A 54 -1.02 -7.69 14.12
C ASN A 54 -2.27 -7.92 13.27
N TYR A 55 -2.14 -8.69 12.18
CA TYR A 55 -3.27 -9.01 11.31
C TYR A 55 -4.25 -9.96 12.00
N ILE A 56 -3.78 -10.96 12.72
CA ILE A 56 -4.63 -11.89 13.49
C ILE A 56 -5.42 -11.13 14.57
N ASN A 57 -4.74 -10.23 15.29
CA ASN A 57 -5.36 -9.39 16.32
C ASN A 57 -6.45 -8.51 15.70
N LEU A 58 -6.17 -7.87 14.56
CA LEU A 58 -7.12 -7.03 13.85
C LEU A 58 -8.32 -7.83 13.34
N LEU A 59 -8.08 -9.02 12.76
CA LEU A 59 -9.12 -9.94 12.30
C LEU A 59 -9.90 -10.60 13.44
N SER A 60 -9.47 -10.45 14.70
CA SER A 60 -10.22 -10.92 15.87
C SER A 60 -11.03 -9.79 16.53
N ASP A 61 -10.82 -8.54 16.12
CA ASP A 61 -11.49 -7.37 16.69
C ASP A 61 -12.89 -7.19 16.09
N ALA A 62 -13.92 -7.23 16.95
CA ALA A 62 -15.31 -6.98 16.54
C ALA A 62 -15.50 -5.59 15.91
N ARG A 63 -14.77 -4.57 16.38
CA ARG A 63 -14.85 -3.20 15.85
C ARG A 63 -14.35 -3.13 14.42
N PHE A 64 -13.30 -3.88 14.11
CA PHE A 64 -12.75 -3.97 12.75
C PHE A 64 -13.79 -4.53 11.77
N HIS A 65 -14.49 -5.60 12.14
CA HIS A 65 -15.54 -6.19 11.30
C HIS A 65 -16.72 -5.25 11.07
N ILE A 66 -17.14 -4.53 12.12
CA ILE A 66 -18.20 -3.51 12.00
C ILE A 66 -17.76 -2.41 11.02
N GLY A 67 -16.50 -1.97 11.13
CA GLY A 67 -15.89 -1.01 10.21
C GLY A 67 -15.93 -1.48 8.76
N ILE A 68 -15.42 -2.68 8.47
CA ILE A 68 -15.43 -3.27 7.12
C ILE A 68 -16.86 -3.37 6.57
N ARG A 69 -17.80 -3.90 7.36
CA ARG A 69 -19.20 -4.04 6.92
C ARG A 69 -19.78 -2.68 6.55
N ASN A 70 -19.55 -1.66 7.37
CA ASN A 70 -20.03 -0.31 7.08
C ASN A 70 -19.39 0.25 5.81
N THR A 71 -18.06 0.14 5.65
CA THR A 71 -17.35 0.59 4.46
C THR A 71 -17.91 -0.06 3.20
N ILE A 72 -18.12 -1.37 3.19
CA ILE A 72 -18.68 -2.10 2.04
C ILE A 72 -20.10 -1.59 1.74
N ILE A 73 -20.97 -1.50 2.75
CA ILE A 73 -22.35 -1.00 2.57
C ILE A 73 -22.34 0.39 1.96
N PHE A 74 -21.54 1.33 2.50
CA PHE A 74 -21.46 2.69 1.98
C PHE A 74 -20.90 2.72 0.55
N THR A 75 -19.82 2.01 0.26
CA THR A 75 -19.24 1.96 -1.08
C THR A 75 -20.21 1.39 -2.09
N THR A 76 -20.90 0.28 -1.79
CA THR A 76 -21.85 -0.33 -2.70
C THR A 76 -23.06 0.57 -2.95
N LEU A 77 -23.64 1.17 -1.90
CA LEU A 77 -24.77 2.07 -2.07
C LEU A 77 -24.43 3.31 -2.89
N PHE A 78 -23.23 3.89 -2.68
CA PHE A 78 -22.84 5.13 -3.33
C PHE A 78 -22.31 4.94 -4.76
N VAL A 79 -21.47 3.92 -4.99
CA VAL A 79 -20.91 3.62 -6.32
C VAL A 79 -21.90 2.86 -7.19
N GLY A 80 -22.66 1.92 -6.61
CA GLY A 80 -23.66 1.15 -7.35
C GLY A 80 -24.95 1.93 -7.63
N GLY A 81 -25.21 3.01 -6.89
CA GLY A 81 -26.33 3.93 -7.13
C GLY A 81 -26.00 5.11 -8.05
N ALA A 82 -24.74 5.26 -8.49
CA ALA A 82 -24.28 6.27 -9.44
C ALA A 82 -24.34 5.75 -10.89
#